data_AF-A0AAV2RLA2-F1
#
_entry.id   AF-A0AAV2RLA2-F1
#
_cell.length_a   1.000
_cell.length_b   1.000
_cell.length_c   1.000
_cell.angle_alpha   90.00
_cell.angle_beta   90.00
_cell.angle_gamma   90.00
#
_symmetry.space_group_name_H-M   'P 1'
#
loop_
_entity.id
_entity.type
_entity.pdbx_description
1 polymer ?
#
loop_
_entity_poly.entity_id
_entity_poly.type
_entity_poly.pdbx_seq_one_letter_code
_entity_poly.pdbx_strand_id
1 'polypeptide(L)'
;NNPLPIPTKSSTNILGYRTDQRLNGNHHVNALVKKANSAYKSIQRFRSAPEHVNLTLLKSIIRPTFEYAPLPSIMSRNCHLEKLQKLQNKVLRFINGSRLIDRIPNAVLHEKFKIESVRERLLKLANNQVNVLLSQALEQTETLP
;
A
#
# COMPACT_ATOMS: atom_id res chain seq x y z
N ASN A 1 24.36 -37.09 20.71
CA ASN A 1 24.42 -35.73 20.13
C ASN A 1 23.01 -35.21 19.92
N ASN A 2 22.46 -34.45 20.88
CA ASN A 2 21.19 -33.75 20.67
C ASN A 2 21.46 -32.51 19.81
N PRO A 3 20.75 -32.29 18.69
CA PRO A 3 20.91 -31.08 17.90
C PRO A 3 20.48 -29.86 18.73
N LEU A 4 21.31 -28.82 18.71
CA LEU A 4 20.98 -27.54 19.37
C LEU A 4 19.68 -26.98 18.77
N PRO A 5 18.71 -26.52 19.59
CA PRO A 5 17.48 -25.96 19.08
C PRO A 5 17.77 -24.68 18.30
N ILE A 6 17.28 -24.61 17.06
CA ILE A 6 17.44 -23.45 16.18
C ILE A 6 16.67 -22.27 16.78
N PRO A 7 17.31 -21.11 17.02
CA PRO A 7 16.64 -19.96 17.61
C PRO A 7 15.56 -19.42 16.67
N THR A 8 14.30 -19.42 17.13
CA THR A 8 13.18 -18.82 16.39
C THR A 8 13.07 -17.34 16.72
N LYS A 9 12.84 -16.50 15.69
CA LYS A 9 12.48 -15.10 15.87
C LYS A 9 11.01 -14.92 15.54
N SER A 10 10.28 -14.27 16.45
CA SER A 10 8.85 -14.00 16.27
C SER A 10 8.56 -13.00 15.15
N SER A 11 9.51 -12.08 14.85
CA SER A 11 9.37 -11.15 13.73
C SER A 11 10.71 -10.88 13.05
N THR A 12 10.66 -10.65 11.74
CA THR A 12 11.82 -10.35 10.90
C THR A 12 11.47 -9.23 9.92
N ASN A 13 12.47 -8.44 9.54
CA ASN A 13 12.33 -7.39 8.52
C ASN A 13 13.14 -7.79 7.29
N ILE A 14 12.46 -8.09 6.18
CA ILE A 14 13.08 -8.47 4.91
C ILE A 14 12.74 -7.38 3.90
N LEU A 15 13.77 -6.66 3.45
CA LEU A 15 13.61 -5.57 2.46
C LEU A 15 12.48 -4.60 2.86
N GLY A 16 12.42 -4.18 4.13
CA GLY A 16 11.36 -3.28 4.62
C GLY A 16 9.97 -3.90 4.83
N TYR A 17 9.76 -5.16 4.42
CA TYR A 17 8.57 -5.94 4.74
C TYR A 17 8.73 -6.63 6.11
N ARG A 18 7.77 -6.40 7.01
CA ARG A 18 7.81 -6.94 8.38
C ARG A 18 6.98 -8.21 8.44
N THR A 19 7.66 -9.35 8.46
CA THR A 19 7.04 -10.66 8.69
C THR A 19 6.90 -10.92 10.18
N ASP A 20 5.80 -11.55 10.54
CA ASP A 20 5.52 -12.09 11.87
C ASP A 20 5.33 -13.60 11.72
N GLN A 21 5.58 -14.37 12.77
CA GLN A 21 5.45 -15.83 12.78
C GLN A 21 4.07 -16.30 12.27
N ARG A 22 3.03 -15.49 12.49
CA ARG A 22 1.66 -15.78 12.05
C ARG A 22 1.36 -15.35 10.60
N LEU A 23 2.32 -14.71 9.92
CA LEU A 23 2.24 -14.19 8.56
C LEU A 23 1.01 -13.32 8.22
N ASN A 24 0.29 -12.81 9.23
CA ASN A 24 -0.98 -12.10 9.08
C ASN A 24 -0.85 -10.69 8.44
N GLY A 25 0.36 -10.19 8.20
CA GLY A 25 0.61 -8.87 7.61
C GLY A 25 0.28 -7.66 8.51
N ASN A 26 -0.26 -7.87 9.72
CA ASN A 26 -0.71 -6.79 10.61
C ASN A 26 0.41 -5.80 10.97
N HIS A 27 1.59 -6.31 11.35
CA HIS A 27 2.74 -5.47 11.68
C HIS A 27 3.21 -4.64 10.48
N HIS A 28 3.20 -5.23 9.29
CA HIS A 28 3.53 -4.54 8.06
C HIS A 28 2.52 -3.43 7.76
N VAL A 29 1.22 -3.75 7.68
CA VAL A 29 0.20 -2.77 7.31
C VAL A 29 0.09 -1.65 8.33
N ASN A 30 0.21 -1.92 9.63
CA ASN A 30 0.23 -0.85 10.62
C ASN A 30 1.46 0.06 10.46
N ALA A 31 2.62 -0.49 10.11
CA ALA A 31 3.80 0.31 9.79
C ALA A 31 3.59 1.16 8.53
N LEU A 32 2.99 0.61 7.47
CA LEU A 32 2.63 1.35 6.26
C LEU A 32 1.65 2.50 6.59
N VAL A 33 0.58 2.21 7.32
CA VAL A 33 -0.40 3.21 7.77
C VAL A 33 0.27 4.31 8.60
N LYS A 34 1.19 3.97 9.50
CA LYS A 34 1.94 4.96 10.29
C LYS A 34 2.82 5.84 9.41
N LYS A 35 3.56 5.25 8.48
CA LYS A 35 4.42 5.97 7.53
C LYS A 35 3.60 6.89 6.63
N ALA A 36 2.50 6.39 6.08
CA ALA A 36 1.61 7.11 5.20
C ALA A 36 0.87 8.25 5.93
N ASN A 37 0.47 8.06 7.19
CA ASN A 37 -0.05 9.15 8.04
C ASN A 37 1.00 10.23 8.31
N SER A 38 2.26 9.85 8.53
CA SER A 38 3.35 10.80 8.70
C SER A 38 3.55 11.65 7.43
N ALA A 39 3.57 10.99 6.25
CA ALA A 39 3.64 11.67 4.97
C ALA A 39 2.44 12.60 4.74
N TYR A 40 1.23 12.15 5.08
CA TYR A 40 0.02 12.97 5.02
C TYR A 40 0.13 14.23 5.88
N LYS A 41 0.62 14.11 7.14
CA LYS A 41 0.83 15.28 8.01
C LYS A 41 1.80 16.29 7.41
N SER A 42 2.84 15.84 6.70
CA SER A 42 3.75 16.74 5.99
C SER A 42 3.03 17.48 4.86
N ILE A 43 2.17 16.79 4.10
CA ILE A 43 1.43 17.36 2.97
C ILE A 43 0.34 18.33 3.42
N GLN A 44 -0.20 18.17 4.65
CA GLN A 44 -1.20 19.10 5.19
C GLN A 44 -0.75 20.56 5.24
N ARG A 45 0.57 20.82 5.22
CA ARG A 45 1.13 22.18 5.14
C ARG A 45 0.81 22.87 3.81
N PHE A 46 0.60 22.11 2.73
CA PHE A 46 0.26 22.61 1.40
C PHE A 46 -1.25 22.72 1.18
N ARG A 47 -2.03 22.90 2.25
CA ARG A 47 -3.50 22.99 2.15
C ARG A 47 -4.00 24.12 1.25
N SER A 48 -3.26 25.22 1.17
CA SER A 48 -3.56 26.36 0.28
C SER A 48 -3.15 26.12 -1.17
N ALA A 49 -2.40 25.05 -1.46
CA ALA A 49 -1.95 24.75 -2.81
C ALA A 49 -3.15 24.33 -3.69
N PRO A 50 -3.08 24.58 -5.01
CA PRO A 50 -4.10 24.14 -5.94
C PRO A 50 -4.35 22.63 -5.90
N GLU A 51 -5.56 22.23 -6.27
CA GLU A 51 -6.01 20.84 -6.28
C GLU A 51 -5.05 19.91 -7.05
N HIS A 52 -4.56 20.36 -8.21
CA HIS A 52 -3.65 19.57 -9.05
C HIS A 52 -2.28 19.33 -8.40
N VAL A 53 -1.76 20.28 -7.62
CA VAL A 53 -0.50 20.14 -6.87
C VAL A 53 -0.68 19.11 -5.77
N ASN A 54 -1.76 19.22 -5.00
CA ASN A 54 -2.07 18.29 -3.92
C ASN A 54 -2.33 16.86 -4.44
N LEU A 55 -2.95 16.74 -5.61
CA LEU A 55 -3.11 15.46 -6.31
C LEU A 55 -1.75 14.85 -6.71
N THR A 56 -0.83 15.69 -7.17
CA THR A 56 0.53 15.27 -7.54
C THR A 56 1.29 14.79 -6.31
N LEU A 57 1.22 15.54 -5.20
CA LEU A 57 1.82 15.15 -3.91
C LEU A 57 1.28 13.82 -3.38
N LEU A 58 -0.03 13.57 -3.52
CA LEU A 58 -0.61 12.28 -3.18
C LEU A 58 0.01 11.15 -4.01
N LYS A 59 0.09 11.33 -5.34
CA LYS A 59 0.63 10.32 -6.27
C LYS A 59 2.13 10.07 -6.06
N SER A 60 2.91 11.10 -5.76
CA SER A 60 4.36 10.98 -5.65
C SER A 60 4.86 10.58 -4.27
N ILE A 61 4.16 10.97 -3.19
CA ILE A 61 4.64 10.75 -1.82
C ILE A 61 3.82 9.68 -1.12
N ILE A 62 2.50 9.86 -1.02
CA ILE A 62 1.67 9.00 -0.16
C ILE A 62 1.44 7.66 -0.84
N ARG A 63 1.09 7.65 -2.12
CA ARG A 63 0.79 6.45 -2.91
C ARG A 63 1.91 5.39 -2.86
N PRO A 64 3.20 5.71 -3.11
CA PRO A 64 4.27 4.70 -3.00
C PRO A 64 4.46 4.18 -1.57
N THR A 65 4.06 4.92 -0.52
CA THR A 65 4.22 4.43 0.86
C THR A 65 3.38 3.21 1.17
N PHE A 66 2.22 3.03 0.52
CA PHE A 66 1.34 1.89 0.75
C PHE A 66 1.22 0.94 -0.45
N GLU A 67 1.74 1.31 -1.62
CA GLU A 67 1.91 0.39 -2.77
C GLU A 67 3.11 -0.56 -2.62
N TYR A 68 3.97 -0.31 -1.64
CA TYR A 68 5.12 -1.15 -1.37
C TYR A 68 4.71 -2.59 -1.03
N ALA A 69 5.40 -3.57 -1.62
CA ALA A 69 5.13 -4.99 -1.46
C ALA A 69 3.66 -5.37 -1.75
N PRO A 70 3.19 -5.26 -3.01
CA PRO A 70 1.79 -5.45 -3.35
C PRO A 70 1.31 -6.89 -3.15
N LEU A 71 2.15 -7.89 -3.45
CA LEU A 71 1.83 -9.30 -3.26
C LEU A 71 1.51 -9.63 -1.79
N PRO A 72 2.40 -9.39 -0.80
CA PRO A 72 2.06 -9.61 0.60
C PRO A 72 0.91 -8.74 1.10
N SER A 73 0.76 -7.54 0.57
CA SER A 73 -0.30 -6.62 0.98
C SER A 73 -1.70 -7.09 0.56
N ILE A 74 -1.84 -7.72 -0.61
CA ILE A 74 -3.11 -8.33 -1.05
C ILE A 74 -3.45 -9.60 -0.27
N MET A 75 -2.43 -10.40 0.07
CA MET A 75 -2.61 -11.62 0.87
C MET A 75 -2.98 -11.32 2.32
N SER A 76 -2.85 -10.06 2.74
CA SER A 76 -3.28 -9.61 4.07
C SER A 76 -4.81 -9.58 4.19
N ARG A 77 -5.32 -9.70 5.43
CA ARG A 77 -6.76 -9.68 5.71
C ARG A 77 -7.45 -8.41 5.21
N ASN A 78 -8.71 -8.53 4.80
CA ASN A 78 -9.53 -7.41 4.29
C ASN A 78 -9.55 -6.19 5.22
N CYS A 79 -9.60 -6.41 6.54
CA CYS A 79 -9.57 -5.33 7.53
C CYS A 79 -8.29 -4.47 7.48
N HIS A 80 -7.18 -5.01 6.99
CA HIS A 80 -5.93 -4.27 6.82
C HIS A 80 -5.97 -3.40 5.55
N LEU A 81 -6.50 -3.93 4.45
CA LEU A 81 -6.73 -3.16 3.23
C LEU A 81 -7.71 -2.01 3.45
N GLU A 82 -8.74 -2.22 4.27
CA GLU A 82 -9.68 -1.15 4.65
C GLU A 82 -9.02 0.00 5.40
N LYS A 83 -7.99 -0.26 6.23
CA LYS A 83 -7.24 0.81 6.91
C LYS A 83 -6.53 1.70 5.90
N LEU A 84 -5.90 1.10 4.89
CA LEU A 84 -5.25 1.82 3.80
C LEU A 84 -6.27 2.60 2.96
N GLN A 85 -7.41 1.98 2.64
CA GLN A 85 -8.49 2.65 1.91
C GLN A 85 -9.03 3.86 2.67
N LYS A 86 -9.26 3.74 3.99
CA LYS A 86 -9.68 4.86 4.85
C LYS A 86 -8.67 6.00 4.82
N LEU A 87 -7.38 5.70 4.80
CA LEU A 87 -6.34 6.71 4.66
C LEU A 87 -6.40 7.39 3.28
N GLN A 88 -6.51 6.63 2.20
CA GLN A 88 -6.65 7.19 0.85
C GLN A 88 -7.88 8.11 0.76
N ASN A 89 -9.02 7.68 1.27
CA ASN A 89 -10.25 8.48 1.31
C ASN A 89 -10.05 9.79 2.09
N LYS A 90 -9.34 9.73 3.23
CA LYS A 90 -9.00 10.91 4.02
C LYS A 90 -8.14 11.91 3.24
N VAL A 91 -7.19 11.42 2.45
CA VAL A 91 -6.35 12.27 1.60
C VAL A 91 -7.17 12.87 0.45
N LEU A 92 -8.02 12.09 -0.22
CA LEU A 92 -8.88 12.61 -1.30
C LEU A 92 -9.80 13.73 -0.82
N ARG A 93 -10.35 13.62 0.39
CA ARG A 93 -11.12 14.70 1.02
C ARG A 93 -10.27 15.93 1.29
N PHE A 94 -9.03 15.74 1.75
CA PHE A 94 -8.09 16.85 1.94
C PHE A 94 -7.81 17.59 0.63
N ILE A 95 -7.56 16.87 -0.47
CA ILE A 95 -7.31 17.46 -1.79
C ILE A 95 -8.55 18.22 -2.28
N ASN A 96 -9.73 17.63 -2.13
CA ASN A 96 -10.99 18.27 -2.51
C ASN A 96 -11.39 19.45 -1.60
N GLY A 97 -10.75 19.60 -0.45
CA GLY A 97 -11.14 20.57 0.57
C GLY A 97 -12.47 20.27 1.28
N SER A 98 -13.06 19.08 1.08
CA SER A 98 -14.34 18.72 1.66
C SER A 98 -14.23 18.20 3.09
N ARG A 99 -15.25 18.53 3.88
CA ARG A 99 -15.44 18.09 5.26
C ARG A 99 -16.46 16.96 5.31
N LEU A 100 -16.54 16.27 6.45
CA LEU A 100 -17.51 15.19 6.65
C LEU A 100 -18.96 15.68 6.55
N ILE A 101 -19.20 16.96 6.92
CA ILE A 101 -20.51 17.61 6.85
C ILE A 101 -21.05 17.75 5.42
N ASP A 102 -20.18 17.77 4.41
CA ASP A 102 -20.58 17.96 3.02
C ASP A 102 -21.27 16.70 2.44
N ARG A 103 -21.25 15.58 3.18
CA ARG A 103 -21.90 14.30 2.83
C ARG A 103 -21.53 13.76 1.44
N ILE A 104 -20.36 14.12 0.93
CA ILE A 104 -19.86 13.66 -0.37
C ILE A 104 -19.46 12.17 -0.26
N PRO A 105 -20.05 11.28 -1.07
CA PRO A 105 -19.67 9.87 -1.14
C PRO A 105 -18.20 9.72 -1.60
N ASN A 106 -17.50 8.70 -1.08
CA ASN A 106 -16.11 8.45 -1.49
C ASN A 106 -16.03 8.14 -3.00
N ALA A 107 -17.02 7.44 -3.56
CA ALA A 107 -17.06 7.07 -4.98
C ALA A 107 -16.93 8.30 -5.90
N VAL A 108 -17.63 9.39 -5.59
CA VAL A 108 -17.57 10.65 -6.35
C VAL A 108 -16.15 11.25 -6.33
N LEU A 109 -15.45 11.15 -5.19
CA LEU A 109 -14.06 11.63 -5.09
C LEU A 109 -13.12 10.77 -5.94
N HIS A 110 -13.28 9.45 -5.91
CA HIS A 110 -12.48 8.54 -6.71
C HIS A 110 -12.66 8.79 -8.22
N GLU A 111 -13.90 9.03 -8.64
CA GLU A 111 -14.25 9.37 -10.03
C GLU A 111 -13.66 10.72 -10.44
N LYS A 112 -13.88 11.77 -9.63
CA LYS A 112 -13.36 13.13 -9.87
C LYS A 112 -11.84 13.12 -10.06
N PHE A 113 -11.10 12.44 -9.19
CA PHE A 113 -9.64 12.42 -9.22
C PHE A 113 -9.05 11.34 -10.13
N LYS A 114 -9.89 10.47 -10.71
CA LYS A 114 -9.48 9.29 -11.49
C LYS A 114 -8.48 8.42 -10.72
N ILE A 115 -8.78 8.17 -9.44
CA ILE A 115 -7.95 7.35 -8.55
C ILE A 115 -8.66 6.04 -8.25
N GLU A 116 -8.05 4.93 -8.63
CA GLU A 116 -8.47 3.56 -8.32
C GLU A 116 -8.50 3.33 -6.79
N SER A 117 -9.28 2.35 -6.32
CA SER A 117 -9.22 1.92 -4.92
C SER A 117 -7.86 1.29 -4.59
N VAL A 118 -7.50 1.25 -3.31
CA VAL A 118 -6.24 0.62 -2.87
C VAL A 118 -6.18 -0.84 -3.30
N ARG A 119 -7.29 -1.57 -3.19
CA ARG A 119 -7.35 -2.99 -3.57
C ARG A 119 -7.09 -3.18 -5.06
N GLU A 120 -7.83 -2.47 -5.92
CA GLU A 120 -7.68 -2.58 -7.37
C GLU A 120 -6.26 -2.23 -7.80
N ARG A 121 -5.71 -1.17 -7.22
CA ARG A 121 -4.36 -0.72 -7.51
C ARG A 121 -3.31 -1.76 -7.12
N LEU A 122 -3.40 -2.30 -5.91
CA LEU A 122 -2.47 -3.34 -5.46
C LEU A 122 -2.59 -4.57 -6.36
N LEU A 123 -3.81 -5.00 -6.70
CA LEU A 123 -4.05 -6.16 -7.59
C LEU A 123 -3.39 -5.98 -8.96
N LYS A 124 -3.52 -4.80 -9.55
CA LYS A 124 -2.85 -4.44 -10.81
C LYS A 124 -1.34 -4.56 -10.69
N LEU A 125 -0.75 -4.04 -9.61
CA LEU A 125 0.70 -4.13 -9.36
C LEU A 125 1.16 -5.57 -9.12
N ALA A 126 0.40 -6.36 -8.35
CA ALA A 126 0.71 -7.75 -8.08
C ALA A 126 0.66 -8.61 -9.34
N ASN A 127 -0.37 -8.44 -10.17
CA ASN A 127 -0.48 -9.14 -11.45
C ASN A 127 0.69 -8.81 -12.38
N ASN A 128 1.07 -7.54 -12.45
CA ASN A 128 2.25 -7.13 -13.23
C ASN A 128 3.53 -7.80 -12.73
N GLN A 129 3.72 -7.91 -11.41
CA GLN A 129 4.86 -8.60 -10.82
C GLN A 129 4.86 -10.09 -11.15
N VAL A 130 3.71 -10.76 -11.00
CA VAL A 130 3.58 -12.19 -11.30
C VAL A 130 3.88 -12.46 -12.77
N ASN A 131 3.35 -11.64 -13.69
CA ASN A 131 3.59 -11.82 -15.12
C ASN A 131 5.08 -11.71 -15.48
N VAL A 132 5.82 -10.78 -14.85
CA VAL A 132 7.26 -10.65 -15.03
C VAL A 132 8.01 -11.87 -14.48
N LEU A 133 7.60 -12.38 -13.32
CA LEU A 133 8.21 -13.57 -12.74
C LEU A 133 7.96 -14.81 -13.60
N LEU A 134 6.75 -14.94 -14.17
CA LEU A 134 6.39 -16.03 -15.06
C LEU A 134 7.18 -15.97 -16.37
N SER A 135 7.32 -14.78 -16.98
CA SER A 135 8.12 -14.64 -18.20
C SER A 135 9.59 -14.99 -17.96
N GLN A 136 10.16 -14.56 -16.83
CA GLN A 136 11.53 -14.91 -16.45
C GLN A 136 11.71 -16.40 -16.19
N ALA A 137 10.73 -17.06 -15.54
CA ALA A 137 10.79 -18.48 -15.30
C ALA A 137 10.75 -19.30 -16.60
N LEU A 138 9.94 -18.87 -17.59
CA LEU A 138 9.86 -19.51 -18.90
C LEU A 138 11.18 -19.38 -19.68
N GLU A 139 11.78 -18.19 -19.70
CA GLU A 139 13.10 -17.96 -20.30
C GLU A 139 14.17 -18.88 -19.68
N GLN A 140 14.15 -19.05 -18.36
CA GLN A 140 15.08 -19.96 -17.67
C GLN A 140 14.89 -21.42 -18.06
N THR A 141 13.64 -21.87 -18.26
CA THR A 141 13.35 -23.25 -18.69
C THR A 141 13.81 -23.53 -20.13
N GLU A 142 13.79 -22.54 -21.02
CA GLU A 142 14.28 -22.68 -22.40
C GLU A 142 15.81 -22.70 -22.49
N THR A 143 16.49 -22.13 -21.49
CA THR A 143 17.97 -22.11 -21.41
C THR A 143 18.60 -23.33 -20.75
N LEU A 144 17.80 -24.27 -20.23
CA LEU A 144 18.29 -25.53 -19.69
C LEU A 144 18.51 -26.53 -20.84
N PRO A 145 19.72 -27.13 -20.97
CA PRO A 145 20.04 -28.09 -22.02
C PRO A 145 19.31 -29.44 -21.86
#